data_AF-A0A839Q6X6-F1
#
_entry.id   AF-A0A839Q6X6-F1
#
_cell.length_a   1.000
_cell.length_b   1.000
_cell.length_c   1.000
_cell.angle_alpha   90.00
_cell.angle_beta   90.00
_cell.angle_gamma   90.00
#
_symmetry.space_group_name_H-M   'P 1'
#
loop_
_entity.id
_entity.type
_entity.pdbx_description
1 polymer ?
#
loop_
_entity_poly.entity_id
_entity_poly.type
_entity_poly.pdbx_seq_one_letter_code
_entity_poly.pdbx_strand_id
1 'polypeptide(L)' 'MKDDILYSPETAALLLAMTALQRTAGVGAREALDRSYDAWAEHGGGAWQFSELAALVDRLAAGRGDQA' A
#
# COMPACT_ATOMS: atom_id res chain seq x y z
N MET A 1 -6.35 -9.51 20.21
CA MET A 1 -5.86 -8.61 19.15
C MET A 1 -4.55 -9.18 18.61
N LYS A 2 -4.65 -10.20 17.75
CA LYS A 2 -3.48 -10.95 17.27
C LYS A 2 -3.72 -11.48 15.84
N ASP A 3 -4.30 -10.66 14.96
CA ASP A 3 -4.64 -11.07 13.58
C ASP A 3 -4.56 -9.90 12.58
N ASP A 4 -3.55 -9.02 12.71
CA ASP A 4 -3.37 -7.87 11.83
C ASP A 4 -2.27 -8.15 10.79
N ILE A 5 -2.64 -8.62 9.59
CA ILE A 5 -1.77 -8.46 8.39
C ILE A 5 -2.22 -7.27 7.54
N LEU A 6 -3.48 -6.85 7.67
CA LEU A 6 -3.99 -5.47 7.66
C LEU A 6 -5.37 -5.44 8.37
N TYR A 7 -5.61 -6.43 9.26
CA TYR A 7 -6.81 -7.24 9.59
C TYR A 7 -7.11 -8.45 8.67
N SER A 8 -6.50 -8.58 7.48
CA SER A 8 -6.34 -9.88 6.77
C SER A 8 -5.20 -9.84 5.73
N PRO A 9 -4.45 -10.94 5.52
CA PRO A 9 -3.40 -11.06 4.50
C PRO A 9 -3.82 -10.72 3.07
N GLU A 10 -5.06 -11.04 2.75
CA GLU A 10 -5.64 -10.87 1.42
C GLU A 10 -5.79 -9.38 1.06
N THR A 11 -6.20 -8.56 2.03
CA THR A 11 -6.33 -7.11 1.83
C THR A 11 -4.95 -6.46 1.61
N ALA A 12 -3.95 -6.89 2.36
CA ALA A 12 -2.57 -6.41 2.19
C ALA A 12 -1.99 -6.78 0.83
N ALA A 13 -2.17 -8.02 0.41
CA ALA A 13 -1.73 -8.50 -0.90
C ALA A 13 -2.43 -7.73 -2.04
N LEU A 14 -3.73 -7.47 -1.92
CA LEU A 14 -4.49 -6.70 -2.90
C LEU A 14 -3.97 -5.27 -3.04
N LEU A 15 -3.80 -4.55 -1.91
CA LEU A 15 -3.32 -3.16 -1.93
C LEU A 15 -1.91 -3.04 -2.51
N LEU A 16 -1.02 -3.99 -2.17
CA LEU A 16 0.33 -4.04 -2.73
C LEU A 16 0.33 -4.36 -4.23
N ALA A 17 -0.55 -5.25 -4.70
CA ALA A 17 -0.68 -5.57 -6.12
C ALA A 17 -1.20 -4.37 -6.93
N MET A 18 -2.23 -3.67 -6.43
CA MET A 18 -2.75 -2.44 -7.03
C MET A 18 -1.67 -1.34 -7.07
N THR A 19 -0.89 -1.21 -6.00
CA THR A 19 0.24 -0.26 -5.94
C THR A 19 1.30 -0.59 -6.98
N ALA A 20 1.68 -1.88 -7.10
CA ALA A 20 2.66 -2.33 -8.10
C ALA A 20 2.20 -2.08 -9.53
N LEU A 21 0.91 -2.28 -9.83
CA LEU A 21 0.33 -2.00 -11.14
C LEU A 21 0.40 -0.50 -11.50
N GLN A 22 0.15 0.39 -10.54
CA GLN A 22 0.27 1.82 -10.77
C GLN A 22 1.74 2.27 -10.92
N ARG A 23 2.67 1.57 -10.25
CA ARG A 23 4.12 1.82 -10.40
C ARG A 23 4.63 1.52 -11.80
N THR A 24 4.11 0.50 -12.49
CA THR A 24 4.51 0.23 -13.88
C THR A 24 4.01 1.29 -14.86
N ALA A 25 2.98 2.05 -14.49
CA ALA A 25 2.48 3.21 -15.22
C ALA A 25 3.22 4.52 -14.90
N GLY A 26 4.26 4.49 -14.07
CA GLY A 26 5.09 5.65 -13.73
C GLY A 26 4.63 6.47 -12.52
N VAL A 27 3.62 6.01 -11.77
CA VAL A 27 3.14 6.69 -10.56
C VAL A 27 4.17 6.56 -9.41
N GLY A 28 4.31 7.58 -8.56
CA GLY A 28 5.15 7.50 -7.35
C GLY A 28 4.66 6.42 -6.37
N ALA A 29 5.54 5.83 -5.57
CA ALA A 29 5.17 4.72 -4.66
C ALA A 29 4.11 5.11 -3.61
N ARG A 30 4.27 6.29 -2.98
CA ARG A 30 3.29 6.81 -2.00
C ARG A 30 1.95 7.09 -2.67
N GLU A 31 1.97 7.83 -3.78
CA GLU A 31 0.79 8.20 -4.56
C GLU A 31 0.02 6.97 -5.09
N ALA A 32 0.75 5.95 -5.56
CA ALA A 32 0.17 4.69 -6.00
C ALA A 32 -0.52 3.93 -4.86
N LEU A 33 0.05 3.96 -3.65
CA LEU A 33 -0.55 3.32 -2.49
C LEU A 33 -1.80 4.07 -2.03
N ASP A 34 -1.75 5.40 -1.97
CA ASP A 34 -2.89 6.24 -1.58
C ASP A 34 -4.07 6.02 -2.54
N ARG A 35 -3.81 6.04 -3.87
CA ARG A 35 -4.84 5.71 -4.87
C ARG A 35 -5.39 4.29 -4.75
N SER A 36 -4.52 3.32 -4.43
CA SER A 36 -4.96 1.93 -4.25
C SER A 36 -5.88 1.80 -3.04
N TYR A 37 -5.59 2.56 -1.99
CA TYR A 37 -6.39 2.60 -0.78
C TYR A 37 -7.73 3.28 -0.99
N ASP A 38 -7.75 4.44 -1.66
CA ASP A 38 -8.99 5.15 -1.96
C ASP A 38 -9.93 4.27 -2.79
N ALA A 39 -9.41 3.61 -3.83
CA ALA A 39 -10.18 2.67 -4.64
C ALA A 39 -10.72 1.48 -3.83
N TRP A 40 -9.96 0.96 -2.85
CA TRP A 40 -10.44 -0.10 -1.96
C TRP A 40 -11.49 0.41 -0.95
N ALA A 41 -11.29 1.60 -0.39
CA ALA A 41 -12.18 2.23 0.58
C ALA A 41 -13.54 2.55 -0.03
N GLU A 42 -13.59 2.99 -1.30
CA GLU A 42 -14.82 3.20 -2.07
C GLU A 42 -15.69 1.93 -2.18
N HIS A 43 -15.09 0.74 -2.04
CA HIS A 43 -15.79 -0.55 -2.02
C HIS A 43 -16.21 -1.03 -0.62
N GLY A 44 -16.14 -0.16 0.41
CA GLY A 44 -16.62 -0.44 1.77
C GLY A 44 -15.54 -0.74 2.80
N GLY A 45 -14.28 -0.38 2.53
CA GLY A 45 -13.17 -0.50 3.48
C GLY A 45 -13.17 0.59 4.55
N GLY A 46 -13.30 0.23 5.83
CA GLY A 46 -13.18 1.15 6.98
C GLY A 46 -11.75 1.28 7.50
N ALA A 47 -11.37 2.46 8.02
CA ALA A 47 -9.96 2.85 8.19
C ALA A 47 -9.52 3.14 9.65
N TRP A 48 -8.56 2.37 10.17
CA TRP A 48 -7.57 2.85 11.18
C TRP A 48 -6.13 2.40 10.84
N GLN A 49 -5.89 1.23 10.23
CA GLN A 49 -4.51 0.71 10.00
C GLN A 49 -3.77 1.18 8.72
N PHE A 50 -4.32 2.09 7.90
CA PHE A 50 -3.66 2.52 6.65
C PHE A 50 -2.25 3.12 6.85
N SER A 51 -2.02 3.75 8.01
CA SER A 51 -0.75 4.42 8.33
C SER A 51 0.46 3.48 8.40
N GLU A 52 0.28 2.22 8.80
CA GLU A 52 1.40 1.25 8.90
C GLU A 52 1.83 0.76 7.51
N LEU A 53 0.88 0.52 6.61
CA LEU A 53 1.14 0.12 5.23
C LEU A 53 1.86 1.24 4.46
N ALA A 54 1.42 2.48 4.68
CA ALA A 54 2.04 3.68 4.15
C ALA A 54 3.52 3.77 4.54
N ALA A 55 3.82 3.66 5.83
CA ALA A 55 5.18 3.72 6.35
C ALA A 55 6.08 2.59 5.77
N LEU A 56 5.54 1.39 5.60
CA LEU A 56 6.28 0.27 5.00
C LEU A 56 6.63 0.52 3.53
N VAL A 57 5.68 1.00 2.74
CA VAL A 57 5.91 1.32 1.32
C VAL A 57 6.91 2.46 1.17
N ASP A 58 6.83 3.49 2.00
CA ASP A 58 7.80 4.59 2.00
C ASP A 58 9.22 4.11 2.30
N ARG A 59 9.38 3.24 3.30
CA ARG A 59 10.67 2.63 3.62
C ARG A 59 11.23 1.81 2.45
N LEU A 60 10.40 1.01 1.79
CA LEU A 60 10.80 0.19 0.64
C LEU A 60 11.11 1.03 -0.60
N ALA A 61 10.46 2.18 -0.77
CA ALA A 61 10.74 3.10 -1.86
C ALA A 61 12.06 3.87 -1.62
N ALA A 62 12.30 4.33 -0.39
CA ALA A 62 13.53 5.04 -0.02
C ALA A 62 14.78 4.14 -0.12
N GLY A 63 14.69 2.87 0.26
CA GLY A 63 15.80 1.92 0.21
C GLY A 63 16.26 1.51 -1.21
N ARG A 64 15.52 1.87 -2.27
CA ARG A 64 15.95 1.62 -3.67
C ARG A 64 16.74 2.76 -4.29
N GLY A 65 16.94 3.87 -3.57
CA GLY A 65 17.74 5.01 -4.04
C GLY A 65 19.25 4.85 -3.88
N ASP A 66 19.73 3.85 -3.13
CA ASP A 66 21.13 3.71 -2.70
C ASP A 66 21.91 2.60 -3.45
N GLN A 67 21.38 2.11 -4.57
CA GLN A 67 22.04 1.12 -5.45
C GLN A 67 22.11 1.58 -6.91
N ALA A 68 22.46 2.84 -7.15
CA ALA A 68 22.72 3.37 -8.48
C ALA A 68 24.10 4.04 -8.54
#